data_AF-A0A523MBN1-F1
#
_entry.id   AF-A0A523MBN1-F1
#
_cell.length_a   1.000
_cell.length_b   1.000
_cell.length_c   1.000
_cell.angle_alpha   90.00
_cell.angle_beta   90.00
_cell.angle_gamma   90.00
#
_symmetry.space_group_name_H-M   'P 1'
#
loop_
_entity.id
_entity.type
_entity.pdbx_description
1 polymer ?
#
loop_
_entity_poly.entity_id
_entity_poly.type
_entity_poly.pdbx_seq_one_letter_code
_entity_poly.pdbx_strand_id
1 'polypeptide(L)'
;MARRIVTGNSGSGRSHIVSDGPAFEFGRLTELWVTESTPSDYGSDDAVAGRKVKLEPPENGTIFRFFRVEPEDSDKSREEVDLEVATAFSVVDATHCRPDTSRHPRMHTTSSIDYVVLLRGEVTLLLDDDEVSLKPFDVVIQRGTNHAWINKGTETAELVGILVDATAR
;
A
#
# COMPACT_ATOMS: atom_id res chain seq x y z
N MET A 1 -11.37 3.08 11.56
CA MET A 1 -10.63 4.22 10.98
C MET A 1 -9.41 4.49 11.84
N ALA A 2 -8.22 4.52 11.22
CA ALA A 2 -6.98 4.88 11.92
C ALA A 2 -6.98 6.37 12.32
N ARG A 3 -6.40 6.70 13.47
CA ARG A 3 -6.15 8.09 13.88
C ARG A 3 -4.80 8.53 13.32
N ARG A 4 -4.77 9.63 12.57
CA ARG A 4 -3.57 10.27 12.03
C ARG A 4 -3.32 11.57 12.77
N ILE A 5 -2.09 11.75 13.26
CA ILE A 5 -1.62 12.97 13.92
C ILE A 5 -0.47 13.51 13.11
N VAL A 6 -0.61 14.72 12.57
CA VAL A 6 0.41 15.42 11.79
C VAL A 6 1.02 16.49 12.67
N THR A 7 2.35 16.53 12.71
CA THR A 7 3.11 17.53 13.47
C THR A 7 3.77 18.53 12.54
N GLY A 8 4.06 19.73 13.04
CA GLY A 8 4.80 20.74 12.30
C GLY A 8 5.51 21.70 13.23
N ASN A 9 6.24 22.65 12.64
CA ASN A 9 6.92 23.72 13.37
C ASN A 9 6.21 25.05 13.08
N SER A 10 5.97 25.86 14.13
CA SER A 10 5.48 27.23 13.97
C SER A 10 6.56 28.14 13.36
N GLY A 11 6.19 29.34 12.92
CA GLY A 11 7.15 30.37 12.49
C GLY A 11 8.17 30.79 13.55
N SER A 12 7.96 30.43 14.83
CA SER A 12 8.90 30.63 15.93
C SER A 12 9.77 29.39 16.23
N GLY A 13 9.70 28.35 15.39
CA GLY A 13 10.50 27.12 15.52
C GLY A 13 10.01 26.15 16.61
N ARG A 14 8.77 26.29 17.10
CA ARG A 14 8.20 25.40 18.11
C ARG A 14 7.36 24.29 17.48
N SER A 15 7.55 23.05 17.93
CA SER A 15 6.73 21.91 17.50
C SER A 15 5.28 22.02 17.97
N HIS A 16 4.32 21.63 17.13
CA HIS A 16 2.89 21.59 17.46
C HIS A 16 2.15 20.53 16.62
N ILE A 17 0.90 20.24 16.97
CA ILE A 17 -0.02 19.42 16.17
C ILE A 17 -0.63 20.30 15.08
N VAL A 18 -0.44 19.93 13.82
CA VAL A 18 -1.06 20.56 12.65
C VAL A 18 -2.45 19.98 12.42
N SER A 19 -2.59 18.66 12.55
CA SER A 19 -3.90 17.98 12.48
C SER A 19 -3.94 16.73 13.35
N ASP A 20 -5.13 16.42 13.85
CA ASP A 20 -5.42 15.24 14.66
C ASP A 20 -6.84 14.77 14.33
N GLY A 21 -6.94 13.64 13.65
CA GLY A 21 -8.22 13.18 13.14
C GLY A 21 -8.15 11.82 12.46
N PRO A 22 -9.25 11.39 11.83
CA PRO A 22 -9.25 10.15 11.05
C PRO A 22 -8.34 10.26 9.83
N ALA A 23 -7.62 9.19 9.51
CA ALA A 23 -6.91 9.05 8.25
C ALA A 23 -7.90 8.91 7.08
N PHE A 24 -7.44 9.25 5.88
CA PHE A 24 -8.25 9.13 4.67
C PHE A 24 -8.37 7.66 4.23
N GLU A 25 -9.60 7.15 4.14
CA GLU A 25 -9.88 5.78 3.68
C GLU A 25 -10.36 5.79 2.21
N PHE A 26 -9.81 4.86 1.41
CA PHE A 26 -10.19 4.63 0.02
C PHE A 26 -10.27 3.14 -0.26
N GLY A 27 -11.48 2.58 -0.21
CA GLY A 27 -11.69 1.13 -0.34
C GLY A 27 -10.93 0.37 0.74
N ARG A 28 -9.93 -0.44 0.34
CA ARG A 28 -9.06 -1.22 1.24
C ARG A 28 -7.81 -0.48 1.69
N LEU A 29 -7.59 0.74 1.21
CA LEU A 29 -6.42 1.56 1.52
C LEU A 29 -6.77 2.61 2.58
N THR A 30 -5.82 2.91 3.46
CA THR A 30 -5.85 4.06 4.35
C THR A 30 -4.59 4.87 4.12
N GLU A 31 -4.71 5.99 3.40
CA GLU A 31 -3.58 6.86 3.08
C GLU A 31 -3.17 7.66 4.32
N LEU A 32 -1.90 7.52 4.72
CA LEU A 32 -1.38 8.17 5.92
C LEU A 32 -0.54 9.39 5.55
N TRP A 33 0.38 9.25 4.59
CA TRP A 33 1.22 10.35 4.13
C TRP A 33 1.76 10.10 2.72
N VAL A 34 1.99 11.16 1.97
CA VAL A 34 2.65 11.11 0.66
C VAL A 34 3.73 12.18 0.62
N THR A 35 4.92 11.82 0.15
CA THR A 35 5.96 12.79 -0.21
C THR A 35 6.11 12.82 -1.73
N GLU A 36 6.12 14.01 -2.32
CA GLU A 36 6.21 14.18 -3.78
C GLU A 36 7.64 14.14 -4.32
N SER A 37 8.66 14.16 -3.45
CA SER A 37 10.07 14.13 -3.84
C SER A 37 11.00 13.78 -2.68
N THR A 38 12.24 13.42 -3.02
CA THR A 38 13.33 13.10 -2.10
C THR A 38 14.58 13.91 -2.48
N PRO A 39 15.19 14.69 -1.57
CA PRO A 39 14.78 14.89 -0.18
C PRO A 39 13.41 15.54 -0.04
N SER A 40 12.61 15.06 0.91
CA SER A 40 11.27 15.60 1.17
C SER A 40 11.34 16.91 1.96
N ASP A 41 10.40 17.82 1.71
CA ASP A 41 10.21 19.03 2.53
C ASP A 41 9.29 18.74 3.73
N TYR A 42 9.80 18.84 4.95
CA TYR A 42 8.99 18.64 6.17
C TYR A 42 8.00 19.79 6.44
N GLY A 43 8.10 20.90 5.70
CA GLY A 43 7.17 22.01 5.74
C GLY A 43 6.06 21.94 4.68
N SER A 44 6.05 20.92 3.83
CA SER A 44 5.05 20.80 2.76
C SER A 44 3.64 20.58 3.30
N ASP A 45 2.64 21.02 2.54
CA ASP A 45 1.24 20.71 2.82
C ASP A 45 0.98 19.19 2.76
N ASP A 46 -0.12 18.77 3.38
CA ASP A 46 -0.57 17.38 3.42
C ASP A 46 -1.08 16.92 2.05
N ALA A 47 -0.19 16.29 1.28
CA ALA A 47 -0.47 15.81 -0.07
C ALA A 47 -1.50 14.68 -0.16
N VAL A 48 -1.97 14.12 0.98
CA VAL A 48 -3.10 13.18 0.97
C VAL A 48 -4.41 13.92 0.66
N ALA A 49 -4.54 15.17 1.11
CA ALA A 49 -5.74 15.97 0.89
C ALA A 49 -5.82 16.44 -0.57
N GLY A 50 -6.86 16.00 -1.30
CA GLY A 50 -7.13 16.45 -2.67
C GLY A 50 -6.39 15.67 -3.77
N ARG A 51 -5.59 14.67 -3.41
CA ARG A 51 -4.87 13.82 -4.38
C ARG A 51 -5.71 12.63 -4.84
N LYS A 52 -5.64 12.30 -6.14
CA LYS A 52 -6.14 11.02 -6.66
C LYS A 52 -5.27 9.89 -6.12
N VAL A 53 -5.89 8.90 -5.48
CA VAL A 53 -5.19 7.71 -4.97
C VAL A 53 -4.50 6.98 -6.13
N LYS A 54 -3.22 6.66 -5.94
CA LYS A 54 -2.39 5.90 -6.88
C LYS A 54 -1.78 4.69 -6.18
N LEU A 55 -1.53 3.64 -6.95
CA LEU A 55 -0.82 2.47 -6.45
C LEU A 55 0.67 2.78 -6.24
N GLU A 56 1.33 3.34 -7.25
CA GLU A 56 2.76 3.67 -7.20
C GLU A 56 3.02 5.02 -6.49
N PRO A 57 4.19 5.18 -5.83
CA PRO A 57 4.62 6.46 -5.30
C PRO A 57 4.88 7.50 -6.41
N PRO A 58 4.89 8.80 -6.08
CA PRO A 58 5.40 9.83 -7.00
C PRO A 58 6.83 9.54 -7.44
N GLU A 59 7.23 10.07 -8.60
CA GLU A 59 8.64 10.06 -9.02
C GLU A 59 9.53 10.71 -7.93
N ASN A 60 10.57 10.01 -7.50
CA ASN A 60 11.43 10.35 -6.36
C ASN A 60 10.70 10.51 -5.01
N GLY A 61 9.44 10.09 -4.89
CA GLY A 61 8.60 10.29 -3.71
C GLY A 61 8.35 9.01 -2.91
N THR A 62 7.43 9.11 -1.95
CA THR A 62 7.00 7.98 -1.12
C THR A 62 5.50 7.99 -0.86
N ILE A 63 4.93 6.81 -0.60
CA ILE A 63 3.58 6.67 -0.02
C ILE A 63 3.68 5.85 1.26
N PHE A 64 3.09 6.35 2.32
CA PHE A 64 2.88 5.65 3.59
C PHE A 64 1.39 5.38 3.79
N ARG A 65 1.00 4.11 3.90
CA ARG A 65 -0.42 3.73 4.02
C ARG A 65 -0.63 2.43 4.79
N PHE A 66 -1.85 2.23 5.28
CA PHE A 66 -2.33 0.88 5.59
C PHE A 66 -3.07 0.30 4.39
N PHE A 67 -3.04 -1.03 4.28
CA PHE A 67 -3.88 -1.76 3.34
C PHE A 67 -4.43 -3.03 3.98
N ARG A 68 -5.66 -3.37 3.62
CA ARG A 68 -6.37 -4.54 4.14
C ARG A 68 -6.48 -5.63 3.10
N VAL A 69 -6.26 -6.87 3.54
CA VAL A 69 -6.42 -8.07 2.72
C VAL A 69 -7.54 -8.91 3.33
N GLU A 70 -8.69 -8.88 2.66
CA GLU A 70 -9.83 -9.71 3.06
C GLU A 70 -9.54 -11.20 2.80
N PRO A 71 -10.13 -12.10 3.60
CA PRO A 71 -10.16 -13.53 3.30
C PRO A 71 -10.52 -13.82 1.85
N GLU A 72 -9.96 -14.90 1.30
CA GLU A 72 -10.39 -15.38 -0.01
C GLU A 72 -11.86 -15.79 0.01
N ASP A 73 -12.58 -15.34 -1.01
CA ASP A 73 -13.97 -15.72 -1.23
C ASP A 73 -13.98 -16.97 -2.12
N SER A 74 -14.22 -18.13 -1.52
CA SER A 74 -14.21 -19.42 -2.22
C SER A 74 -15.35 -19.58 -3.23
N ASP A 75 -16.37 -18.73 -3.17
CA ASP A 75 -17.52 -18.81 -4.07
C ASP A 75 -17.26 -18.08 -5.39
N LYS A 76 -16.21 -17.24 -5.46
CA LYS A 76 -15.84 -16.52 -6.68
C LYS A 76 -14.91 -17.35 -7.58
N SER A 77 -15.23 -17.37 -8.87
CA SER A 77 -14.33 -17.89 -9.89
C SER A 77 -13.08 -17.01 -10.04
N ARG A 78 -12.02 -17.59 -10.61
CA ARG A 78 -10.77 -16.87 -10.90
C ARG A 78 -11.04 -15.68 -11.82
N GLU A 79 -11.90 -15.84 -12.81
CA GLU A 79 -12.28 -14.81 -13.78
C GLU A 79 -12.99 -13.63 -13.13
N GLU A 80 -13.89 -13.89 -12.17
CA GLU A 80 -14.56 -12.84 -11.40
C GLU A 80 -13.58 -12.05 -10.55
N VAL A 81 -12.68 -12.74 -9.84
CA VAL A 81 -11.63 -12.08 -9.04
C VAL A 81 -10.69 -11.28 -9.95
N ASP A 82 -10.33 -11.79 -11.12
CA ASP A 82 -9.47 -11.08 -12.06
C ASP A 82 -10.11 -9.80 -12.60
N LEU A 83 -11.40 -9.84 -12.95
CA LEU A 83 -12.13 -8.66 -13.40
C LEU A 83 -12.26 -7.60 -12.28
N GLU A 84 -12.54 -8.04 -11.05
CA GLU A 84 -12.61 -7.15 -9.88
C GLU A 84 -11.26 -6.46 -9.63
N VAL A 85 -10.16 -7.23 -9.64
CA VAL A 85 -8.81 -6.71 -9.43
C VAL A 85 -8.41 -5.80 -10.60
N ALA A 86 -8.67 -6.18 -11.85
CA ALA A 86 -8.40 -5.35 -13.02
C ALA A 86 -9.09 -3.98 -12.91
N THR A 87 -10.35 -3.99 -12.49
CA THR A 87 -11.14 -2.77 -12.31
C THR A 87 -10.57 -1.90 -11.18
N ALA A 88 -10.21 -2.51 -10.04
CA ALA A 88 -9.59 -1.80 -8.93
C ALA A 88 -8.25 -1.15 -9.32
N PHE A 89 -7.40 -1.85 -10.07
CA PHE A 89 -6.12 -1.32 -10.56
C PHE A 89 -6.32 -0.20 -11.59
N SER A 90 -7.37 -0.27 -12.43
CA SER A 90 -7.73 0.82 -13.34
C SER A 90 -8.13 2.12 -12.62
N VAL A 91 -8.89 2.01 -11.52
CA VAL A 91 -9.32 3.16 -10.72
C VAL A 91 -8.12 3.95 -10.17
N VAL A 92 -7.05 3.26 -9.77
CA VAL A 92 -5.81 3.85 -9.23
C VAL A 92 -4.72 4.05 -10.28
N ASP A 93 -5.08 3.98 -11.58
CA ASP A 93 -4.17 4.24 -12.70
C ASP A 93 -2.94 3.31 -12.73
N ALA A 94 -3.19 2.02 -12.48
CA ALA A 94 -2.14 1.01 -12.26
C ALA A 94 -2.34 -0.24 -13.12
N THR A 95 -3.05 -0.18 -14.25
CA THR A 95 -3.26 -1.36 -15.09
C THR A 95 -1.95 -1.97 -15.59
N HIS A 96 -0.91 -1.16 -15.80
CA HIS A 96 0.44 -1.59 -16.18
C HIS A 96 1.19 -2.34 -15.08
N CYS A 97 0.75 -2.24 -13.82
CA CYS A 97 1.35 -2.94 -12.69
C CYS A 97 1.02 -4.43 -12.65
N ARG A 98 0.29 -4.99 -13.63
CA ARG A 98 -0.13 -6.40 -13.67
C ARG A 98 0.54 -7.16 -14.83
N PRO A 99 1.88 -7.32 -14.84
CA PRO A 99 2.60 -7.90 -15.97
C PRO A 99 2.33 -9.40 -16.15
N ASP A 100 2.14 -10.14 -15.05
CA ASP A 100 1.79 -11.56 -15.06
C ASP A 100 0.90 -11.91 -13.87
N THR A 101 -0.32 -12.38 -14.17
CA THR A 101 -1.34 -12.82 -13.19
C THR A 101 -1.63 -14.32 -13.27
N SER A 102 -0.77 -15.10 -13.92
CA SER A 102 -0.92 -16.54 -14.10
C SER A 102 -1.01 -17.28 -12.76
N ARG A 103 -0.12 -16.97 -11.81
CA ARG A 103 -0.09 -17.51 -10.44
C ARG A 103 -1.36 -17.17 -9.65
N HIS A 104 -1.80 -15.92 -9.71
CA HIS A 104 -2.96 -15.43 -8.95
C HIS A 104 -3.46 -14.09 -9.52
N PRO A 105 -4.78 -13.82 -9.58
CA PRO A 105 -5.32 -12.56 -10.14
C PRO A 105 -4.82 -11.27 -9.48
N ARG A 106 -4.42 -11.34 -8.20
CA ARG A 106 -3.85 -10.22 -7.41
C ARG A 106 -2.34 -10.02 -7.60
N MET A 107 -1.68 -10.81 -8.45
CA MET A 107 -0.25 -10.59 -8.75
C MET A 107 -0.06 -9.22 -9.40
N HIS A 108 0.91 -8.47 -8.90
CA HIS A 108 1.30 -7.17 -9.43
C HIS A 108 2.74 -6.83 -9.05
N THR A 109 3.31 -5.86 -9.76
CA THR A 109 4.57 -5.23 -9.44
C THR A 109 4.46 -3.72 -9.57
N THR A 110 5.28 -3.00 -8.82
CA THR A 110 5.38 -1.54 -8.82
C THR A 110 6.84 -1.14 -8.97
N SER A 111 7.09 0.04 -9.56
CA SER A 111 8.43 0.63 -9.64
C SER A 111 8.82 1.24 -8.29
N SER A 112 8.94 0.39 -7.28
CA SER A 112 9.18 0.80 -5.90
C SER A 112 9.96 -0.24 -5.11
N ILE A 113 10.60 0.23 -4.03
CA ILE A 113 10.96 -0.61 -2.89
C ILE A 113 9.97 -0.34 -1.76
N ASP A 114 9.39 -1.41 -1.23
CA ASP A 114 8.36 -1.31 -0.21
C ASP A 114 8.82 -1.94 1.10
N TYR A 115 8.65 -1.21 2.19
CA TYR A 115 8.78 -1.74 3.54
C TYR A 115 7.39 -2.07 4.05
N VAL A 116 7.10 -3.36 4.14
CA VAL A 116 5.78 -3.86 4.51
C VAL A 116 5.85 -4.58 5.84
N VAL A 117 4.94 -4.28 6.75
CA VAL A 117 4.82 -4.97 8.04
C VAL A 117 3.40 -5.46 8.23
N LEU A 118 3.23 -6.73 8.59
CA LEU A 118 1.93 -7.26 9.00
C LEU A 118 1.60 -6.79 10.41
N LEU A 119 0.48 -6.08 10.60
CA LEU A 119 0.07 -5.57 11.91
C LEU A 119 -0.90 -6.51 12.62
N ARG A 120 -1.84 -7.10 11.86
CA ARG A 120 -2.88 -7.98 12.39
C ARG A 120 -3.29 -9.02 11.35
N GLY A 121 -3.71 -10.19 11.82
CA GLY A 121 -4.22 -11.28 11.01
C GLY A 121 -3.11 -12.16 10.48
N GLU A 122 -3.42 -12.93 9.45
CA GLU A 122 -2.49 -13.82 8.75
C GLU A 122 -2.56 -13.53 7.26
N VAL A 123 -1.40 -13.46 6.60
CA VAL A 123 -1.35 -13.27 5.14
C VAL A 123 -0.21 -14.09 4.56
N THR A 124 -0.42 -14.63 3.37
CA THR A 124 0.62 -15.26 2.58
C THR A 124 1.12 -14.27 1.54
N LEU A 125 2.43 -14.02 1.53
CA LEU A 125 3.11 -13.40 0.41
C LEU A 125 3.32 -14.46 -0.66
N LEU A 126 2.73 -14.24 -1.83
CA LEU A 126 2.96 -15.04 -3.03
C LEU A 126 3.90 -14.30 -3.96
N LEU A 127 5.00 -14.93 -4.36
CA LEU A 127 5.92 -14.48 -5.41
C LEU A 127 5.80 -15.39 -6.63
N ASP A 128 6.56 -15.12 -7.69
CA ASP A 128 6.56 -15.96 -8.89
C ASP A 128 6.98 -17.41 -8.55
N ASP A 129 8.07 -17.58 -7.80
CA ASP A 129 8.67 -18.88 -7.47
C ASP A 129 8.40 -19.36 -6.03
N ASP A 130 8.13 -18.44 -5.11
CA ASP A 130 8.05 -18.72 -3.66
C ASP A 130 6.68 -18.34 -3.07
N GLU A 131 6.34 -18.96 -1.95
CA GLU A 131 5.27 -18.48 -1.06
C GLU A 131 5.72 -18.55 0.40
N VAL A 132 5.30 -17.57 1.21
CA VAL A 132 5.60 -17.55 2.64
C VAL A 132 4.43 -16.98 3.43
N SER A 133 4.03 -17.69 4.48
CA SER A 133 3.03 -17.22 5.44
C SER A 133 3.67 -16.28 6.46
N LEU A 134 2.99 -15.17 6.73
CA LEU A 134 3.42 -14.14 7.67
C LEU A 134 2.52 -14.10 8.90
N LYS A 135 3.11 -13.75 10.03
CA LYS A 135 2.43 -13.44 11.29
C LYS A 135 2.66 -11.97 11.68
N PRO A 136 1.86 -11.41 12.61
CA PRO A 136 2.04 -10.03 13.05
C PRO A 136 3.49 -9.72 13.45
N PHE A 137 3.95 -8.55 13.03
CA PHE A 137 5.32 -8.01 13.13
C PHE A 137 6.38 -8.64 12.21
N ASP A 138 6.01 -9.59 11.35
CA ASP A 138 6.89 -9.97 10.23
C ASP A 138 7.01 -8.80 9.24
N VAL A 139 8.22 -8.64 8.69
CA VAL A 139 8.58 -7.54 7.79
C VAL A 139 8.98 -8.12 6.44
N VAL A 140 8.42 -7.56 5.38
CA VAL A 140 8.78 -7.84 3.99
C VAL A 140 9.46 -6.62 3.39
N ILE A 141 10.60 -6.85 2.76
CA ILE A 141 11.28 -5.86 1.93
C ILE A 141 10.98 -6.22 0.47
N GLN A 142 9.93 -5.61 -0.08
CA GLN A 142 9.47 -5.89 -1.45
C GLN A 142 10.30 -5.05 -2.43
N ARG A 143 11.03 -5.66 -3.36
CA ARG A 143 12.03 -4.96 -4.19
C ARG A 143 11.63 -4.94 -5.67
N GLY A 144 10.48 -4.34 -5.99
CA GLY A 144 9.94 -4.31 -7.35
C GLY A 144 9.62 -5.70 -7.92
N THR A 145 9.36 -6.67 -7.04
CA THR A 145 9.08 -8.07 -7.40
C THR A 145 7.59 -8.30 -7.58
N ASN A 146 7.21 -9.08 -8.61
CA ASN A 146 5.84 -9.48 -8.85
C ASN A 146 5.30 -10.28 -7.65
N HIS A 147 4.16 -9.89 -7.11
CA HIS A 147 3.65 -10.47 -5.88
C HIS A 147 2.15 -10.31 -5.68
N ALA A 148 1.59 -11.16 -4.83
CA ALA A 148 0.23 -11.03 -4.31
C ALA A 148 0.20 -11.22 -2.79
N TRP A 149 -0.72 -10.51 -2.14
CA TRP A 149 -1.07 -10.73 -0.73
C TRP A 149 -2.35 -11.57 -0.68
N ILE A 150 -2.23 -12.79 -0.14
CA ILE A 150 -3.33 -13.76 -0.11
C ILE A 150 -3.68 -14.07 1.35
N ASN A 151 -4.93 -13.83 1.73
CA ASN A 151 -5.42 -14.16 3.05
C ASN A 151 -6.21 -15.47 3.00
N LYS A 152 -5.56 -16.57 3.38
CA LYS A 152 -6.16 -17.92 3.48
C LYS A 152 -6.90 -18.14 4.81
N GLY A 153 -6.93 -17.13 5.69
CA GLY A 153 -7.58 -17.17 7.01
C GLY A 153 -9.03 -16.66 6.98
N THR A 154 -9.60 -16.39 8.15
CA THR A 154 -11.02 -15.97 8.30
C THR A 154 -11.20 -14.54 8.77
N GLU A 155 -10.13 -13.88 9.23
CA GLU A 155 -10.16 -12.48 9.63
C GLU A 155 -9.42 -11.61 8.62
N THR A 156 -9.90 -10.38 8.40
CA THR A 156 -9.19 -9.37 7.61
C THR A 156 -7.78 -9.14 8.16
N ALA A 157 -6.77 -9.26 7.30
CA ALA A 157 -5.40 -8.91 7.63
C ALA A 157 -5.16 -7.41 7.36
N GLU A 158 -4.40 -6.75 8.23
CA GLU A 158 -4.04 -5.33 8.10
C GLU A 158 -2.53 -5.19 8.08
N LEU A 159 -2.03 -4.55 7.03
CA LEU A 159 -0.62 -4.33 6.78
C LEU A 159 -0.34 -2.83 6.68
N VAL A 160 0.88 -2.45 6.99
CA VAL A 160 1.42 -1.13 6.69
C VAL A 160 2.44 -1.24 5.56
N GLY A 161 2.38 -0.31 4.61
CA GLY A 161 3.33 -0.21 3.51
C GLY A 161 3.93 1.18 3.43
N ILE A 162 5.26 1.24 3.33
CA ILE A 162 6.02 2.42 2.95
C ILE A 162 6.63 2.14 1.59
N LEU A 163 6.02 2.67 0.53
CA LEU A 163 6.48 2.53 -0.83
C LEU A 163 7.39 3.71 -1.17
N VAL A 164 8.59 3.43 -1.66
CA VAL A 164 9.57 4.43 -2.07
C VAL A 164 9.83 4.23 -3.56
N ASP A 165 9.74 5.30 -4.34
CA ASP A 165 10.04 5.25 -5.77
C ASP A 165 11.42 4.64 -6.02
N ALA A 166 11.48 3.70 -6.95
CA ALA A 166 12.71 2.99 -7.26
C ALA A 166 12.72 2.51 -8.73
N THR A 167 13.89 2.59 -9.34
CA THR A 167 14.16 2.03 -10.66
C THR A 167 15.12 0.85 -10.54
N ALA A 168 14.90 -0.19 -11.35
CA ALA A 168 15.93 -1.18 -11.59
C ALA A 168 17.08 -0.50 -12.35
N ARG A 169 18.27 -0.46 -11.75
CA ARG A 169 19.49 -0.02 -12.46
C ARG A 169 19.94 -1.07 -13.46
#